data_AF-A0A423T4K5-F1
#
_entry.id   AF-A0A423T4K5-F1
#
_cell.length_a   1.000
_cell.length_b   1.000
_cell.length_c   1.000
_cell.angle_alpha   90.00
_cell.angle_beta   90.00
_cell.angle_gamma   90.00
#
_symmetry.space_group_name_H-M   'P 1'
#
loop_
_entity.id
_entity.type
_entity.pdbx_description
1 polymer ?
#
loop_
_entity_poly.entity_id
_entity_poly.type
_entity_poly.pdbx_seq_one_letter_code
_entity_poly.pdbx_strand_id
1 'polypeptide(L)'
;MTEAEWEREFAQYQEFPEYKLKNQGMSLSEFKFIWWMEYGHRQWGRTIGTFFLLPAAYFWHKGWFTRLLKKRVLVCGALIGCQGLLGWYMVKSGLEDRFKDPSDVPRVSQYRLMSHLGMAFILYSLFLWNALDVTYPAQKLKQVTAQALKYRKFAHITKGWVFLTALSGALVAGLDAGLVYNSFPKFADRWIPSDILAFSPALRNFTENPTTVQFDHRILGTVALGLATTAMIWSRRLMLPPRAYNAAAALGGMAWMQVGLGISTLLLYVPTGLAAMHQSGSLLTLTFAIWLSHELKHLKKLPK
;
A
#
# COMPACT_ATOMS: atom_id res chain seq x y z
N MET A 1 -5.66 -17.51 -26.81
CA MET A 1 -6.23 -16.65 -27.84
C MET A 1 -5.47 -16.84 -29.13
N THR A 2 -6.18 -16.93 -30.25
CA THR A 2 -5.60 -16.92 -31.60
C THR A 2 -5.19 -15.50 -32.00
N GLU A 3 -4.41 -15.34 -33.08
CA GLU A 3 -4.00 -14.00 -33.54
C GLU A 3 -5.20 -13.15 -33.96
N ALA A 4 -6.18 -13.74 -34.65
CA ALA A 4 -7.43 -13.07 -35.00
C ALA A 4 -8.28 -12.63 -33.77
N GLU A 5 -8.20 -13.37 -32.66
CA GLU A 5 -8.81 -12.93 -31.39
C GLU A 5 -8.10 -11.73 -30.81
N TRP A 6 -6.76 -11.71 -30.86
CA TRP A 6 -5.96 -10.57 -30.39
C TRP A 6 -6.22 -9.30 -31.19
N GLU A 7 -6.31 -9.41 -32.52
CA GLU A 7 -6.64 -8.28 -33.38
C GLU A 7 -8.04 -7.73 -33.08
N ARG A 8 -9.02 -8.59 -32.82
CA ARG A 8 -10.38 -8.16 -32.44
C ARG A 8 -10.42 -7.47 -31.08
N GLU A 9 -9.79 -8.04 -30.07
CA GLU A 9 -9.70 -7.42 -28.73
C GLU A 9 -8.95 -6.08 -28.79
N PHE A 10 -7.88 -6.01 -29.58
CA PHE A 10 -7.14 -4.77 -29.75
C PHE A 10 -7.96 -3.71 -30.50
N ALA A 11 -8.69 -4.09 -31.55
CA ALA A 11 -9.60 -3.18 -32.25
C ALA A 11 -10.70 -2.64 -31.31
N GLN A 12 -11.23 -3.47 -30.41
CA GLN A 12 -12.14 -3.00 -29.37
C GLN A 12 -11.45 -2.04 -28.40
N TYR A 13 -10.21 -2.34 -27.98
CA TYR A 13 -9.42 -1.47 -27.11
C TYR A 13 -9.19 -0.09 -27.72
N GLN A 14 -8.96 -0.02 -29.04
CA GLN A 14 -8.76 1.22 -29.78
C GLN A 14 -9.97 2.17 -29.73
N GLU A 15 -11.17 1.63 -29.47
CA GLU A 15 -12.37 2.46 -29.32
C GLU A 15 -12.47 3.16 -27.96
N PHE A 16 -11.75 2.68 -26.94
CA PHE A 16 -11.82 3.25 -25.61
C PHE A 16 -11.09 4.61 -25.52
N PRO A 17 -11.57 5.52 -24.66
CA PRO A 17 -10.91 6.80 -24.42
C PRO A 17 -9.44 6.70 -24.01
N GLU A 18 -9.06 5.65 -23.28
CA GLU A 18 -7.67 5.44 -22.86
C GLU A 18 -6.71 5.29 -24.05
N TYR A 19 -7.08 4.50 -25.06
CA TYR A 19 -6.30 4.40 -26.29
C TYR A 19 -6.27 5.74 -27.02
N LYS A 20 -7.44 6.38 -27.16
CA LYS A 20 -7.59 7.64 -27.89
C LYS A 20 -6.88 8.83 -27.21
N LEU A 21 -6.62 8.81 -25.91
CA LEU A 21 -6.05 9.96 -25.19
C LEU A 21 -4.63 9.71 -24.66
N LYS A 22 -4.29 8.47 -24.28
CA LYS A 22 -3.02 8.16 -23.61
C LYS A 22 -2.13 7.20 -24.40
N ASN A 23 -2.73 6.21 -25.05
CA ASN A 23 -2.01 5.11 -25.69
C ASN A 23 -2.10 5.14 -27.22
N GLN A 24 -2.27 6.33 -27.82
CA GLN A 24 -2.36 6.47 -29.27
C GLN A 24 -1.09 5.95 -29.94
N GLY A 25 -1.25 5.12 -30.97
CA GLY A 25 -0.12 4.53 -31.70
C GLY A 25 0.53 3.33 -31.00
N MET A 26 -0.04 2.86 -29.89
CA MET A 26 0.41 1.62 -29.23
C MET A 26 0.35 0.43 -30.18
N SER A 27 1.36 -0.42 -30.12
CA SER A 27 1.44 -1.66 -30.90
C SER A 27 0.64 -2.81 -30.25
N LEU A 28 0.31 -3.84 -31.04
CA LEU A 28 -0.38 -5.03 -30.53
C LEU A 28 0.42 -5.75 -29.42
N SER A 29 1.75 -5.74 -29.49
CA SER A 29 2.61 -6.35 -28.47
C SER A 29 2.54 -5.61 -27.13
N GLU A 30 2.52 -4.28 -27.15
CA GLU A 30 2.34 -3.45 -25.95
C GLU A 30 0.95 -3.66 -25.35
N PHE A 31 -0.10 -3.72 -26.18
CA PHE A 31 -1.44 -4.07 -25.74
C PHE A 31 -1.49 -5.45 -25.07
N LYS A 32 -0.90 -6.47 -25.71
CA LYS A 32 -0.80 -7.84 -25.16
C LYS A 32 -0.17 -7.82 -23.75
N PHE A 33 0.90 -7.02 -23.55
CA PHE A 33 1.53 -6.89 -22.23
C PHE A 33 0.59 -6.32 -21.17
N ILE A 34 -0.07 -5.19 -21.45
CA ILE A 34 -1.03 -4.55 -20.52
C ILE A 34 -2.18 -5.52 -20.23
N TRP A 35 -2.75 -6.13 -21.26
CA TRP A 35 -3.85 -7.08 -21.13
C TRP A 35 -3.47 -8.25 -20.20
N TRP A 36 -2.27 -8.83 -20.36
CA TRP A 36 -1.81 -9.92 -19.51
C TRP A 36 -1.60 -9.49 -18.06
N MET A 37 -1.07 -8.29 -17.83
CA MET A 37 -0.91 -7.74 -16.49
C MET A 37 -2.25 -7.57 -15.78
N GLU A 38 -3.24 -6.99 -16.47
CA GLU A 38 -4.57 -6.82 -15.89
C GLU A 38 -5.30 -8.14 -15.69
N TYR A 39 -5.27 -9.03 -16.69
CA TYR A 39 -5.87 -10.36 -16.61
C TYR A 39 -5.26 -11.15 -15.45
N GLY A 40 -3.93 -11.16 -15.36
CA GLY A 40 -3.18 -11.79 -14.27
C GLY A 40 -3.59 -11.24 -12.91
N HIS A 41 -3.67 -9.91 -12.76
CA HIS A 41 -4.11 -9.28 -11.51
C HIS A 41 -5.55 -9.66 -11.13
N ARG A 42 -6.50 -9.64 -12.08
CA ARG A 42 -7.89 -10.06 -11.86
C ARG A 42 -7.98 -11.52 -11.46
N GLN A 43 -7.26 -12.40 -12.15
CA GLN A 43 -7.26 -13.82 -11.85
C GLN A 43 -6.60 -14.10 -10.49
N TRP A 44 -5.55 -13.38 -10.13
CA TRP A 44 -4.91 -13.45 -8.81
C TRP A 44 -5.90 -13.12 -7.68
N GLY A 45 -6.71 -12.07 -7.85
CA GLY A 45 -7.77 -11.72 -6.90
C GLY A 45 -8.79 -12.84 -6.68
N ARG A 46 -9.26 -13.49 -7.75
CA ARG A 46 -10.19 -14.64 -7.67
C ARG A 46 -9.55 -15.84 -6.99
N THR A 47 -8.28 -16.10 -7.30
CA THR A 47 -7.50 -17.18 -6.70
C THR A 47 -7.34 -16.95 -5.20
N ILE A 48 -7.03 -15.74 -4.73
CA ILE A 48 -6.96 -15.42 -3.28
C ILE A 48 -8.28 -15.75 -2.58
N GLY A 49 -9.42 -15.36 -3.16
CA GLY A 49 -10.73 -15.69 -2.60
C GLY A 49 -10.94 -17.19 -2.46
N THR A 50 -10.57 -17.96 -3.49
CA THR A 50 -10.67 -19.43 -3.48
C THR A 50 -9.74 -20.08 -2.46
N PHE A 51 -8.48 -19.65 -2.41
CA PHE A 51 -7.46 -20.14 -1.46
C PHE A 51 -7.76 -19.76 -0.01
N PHE A 52 -8.56 -18.72 0.22
CA PHE A 52 -9.06 -18.41 1.55
C PHE A 52 -10.30 -19.23 1.89
N LEU A 53 -11.32 -19.24 1.02
CA LEU A 53 -12.63 -19.82 1.31
C LEU A 53 -12.59 -21.35 1.43
N LEU A 54 -11.86 -22.06 0.56
CA LEU A 54 -11.84 -23.53 0.59
C LEU A 54 -11.20 -24.08 1.89
N PRO A 55 -9.98 -23.67 2.30
CA PRO A 55 -9.43 -24.10 3.59
C PRO A 55 -10.26 -23.61 4.77
N ALA A 56 -10.79 -22.38 4.71
CA ALA A 56 -11.64 -21.85 5.77
C ALA A 56 -12.90 -22.71 5.99
N ALA A 57 -13.61 -23.08 4.92
CA ALA A 57 -14.78 -23.94 4.99
C ALA A 57 -14.42 -25.34 5.53
N TYR A 58 -13.33 -25.93 5.04
CA TYR A 58 -12.86 -27.23 5.50
C TYR A 58 -12.50 -27.23 7.00
N PHE A 59 -11.69 -26.28 7.46
CA PHE A 59 -11.30 -26.16 8.88
C PHE A 59 -12.49 -25.82 9.78
N TRP A 60 -13.46 -25.06 9.27
CA TRP A 60 -14.69 -24.76 10.00
C TRP A 60 -15.54 -26.01 10.20
N HIS A 61 -15.74 -26.79 9.12
CA HIS A 61 -16.48 -28.05 9.18
C HIS A 61 -15.81 -29.08 10.10
N LYS A 62 -14.47 -29.16 10.08
CA LYS A 62 -13.70 -30.01 10.99
C LYS A 62 -13.64 -29.50 12.44
N GLY A 63 -14.18 -28.31 12.74
CA GLY A 63 -14.20 -27.75 14.09
C GLY A 63 -12.84 -27.29 14.62
N TRP A 64 -11.85 -27.09 13.75
CA TRP A 64 -10.46 -26.78 14.14
C TRP A 64 -10.26 -25.33 14.61
N PHE A 65 -11.24 -24.46 14.39
CA PHE A 65 -11.14 -23.06 14.78
C PHE A 65 -11.53 -22.80 16.23
N THR A 66 -10.66 -22.11 16.96
CA THR A 66 -10.99 -21.47 18.23
C THR A 66 -12.06 -20.37 18.03
N ARG A 67 -12.79 -20.02 19.09
CA ARG A 67 -13.82 -18.95 19.02
C ARG A 67 -13.27 -17.62 18.48
N LEU A 68 -12.03 -17.28 18.85
CA LEU A 68 -11.37 -16.07 18.35
C LEU A 68 -11.03 -16.18 16.85
N LEU A 69 -10.49 -17.32 16.43
CA LEU A 69 -10.12 -17.55 15.03
C LEU A 69 -11.36 -17.56 14.12
N LYS A 70 -12.49 -18.11 14.56
CA LYS A 70 -13.77 -18.02 13.85
C LYS A 70 -14.15 -16.57 13.53
N LYS A 71 -14.10 -15.67 14.52
CA LYS A 71 -14.37 -14.23 14.33
C LYS A 71 -13.40 -13.61 13.32
N ARG A 72 -12.10 -13.91 13.44
CA ARG A 72 -11.08 -13.36 12.55
C ARG A 72 -11.25 -13.83 11.10
N VAL A 73 -11.59 -15.11 10.88
CA VAL A 73 -11.90 -15.66 9.56
C VAL A 73 -13.12 -14.98 8.96
N LEU A 74 -14.20 -14.79 9.72
CA LEU A 74 -15.38 -14.07 9.22
C LEU A 74 -15.06 -12.62 8.82
N VAL A 75 -14.29 -11.90 9.64
CA VAL A 75 -13.85 -10.53 9.32
C VAL A 75 -12.99 -10.50 8.06
N CYS A 76 -12.01 -11.41 7.93
CA CYS A 76 -11.17 -11.47 6.73
C CYS A 76 -11.97 -11.85 5.48
N GLY A 77 -12.94 -12.78 5.59
CA GLY A 77 -13.83 -13.16 4.50
C GLY A 77 -14.71 -12.00 4.04
N ALA A 78 -15.28 -11.23 4.98
CA ALA A 78 -16.03 -10.02 4.66
C ALA A 78 -15.15 -8.98 3.95
N LEU A 79 -13.92 -8.76 4.43
CA LEU A 79 -12.97 -7.84 3.82
C LEU A 79 -12.54 -8.28 2.41
N ILE A 80 -12.37 -9.59 2.15
CA ILE A 80 -12.13 -10.11 0.79
C ILE A 80 -13.32 -9.78 -0.12
N GLY A 81 -14.56 -10.01 0.34
CA GLY A 81 -15.77 -9.65 -0.41
C GLY A 81 -15.82 -8.16 -0.73
N CYS A 82 -15.59 -7.30 0.27
CA CYS A 82 -15.48 -5.86 0.08
C CYS A 82 -14.37 -5.48 -0.91
N GLN A 83 -13.22 -6.15 -0.89
CA GLN A 83 -12.11 -5.92 -1.82
C GLN A 83 -12.51 -6.21 -3.26
N GLY A 84 -13.21 -7.33 -3.48
CA GLY A 84 -13.77 -7.67 -4.79
C GLY A 84 -14.79 -6.64 -5.26
N LEU A 85 -15.73 -6.24 -4.40
CA LEU A 85 -16.74 -5.22 -4.71
C LEU A 85 -16.12 -3.86 -5.05
N LEU A 86 -15.13 -3.43 -4.27
CA LEU A 86 -14.42 -2.17 -4.50
C LEU A 86 -13.60 -2.20 -5.80
N GLY A 87 -12.96 -3.34 -6.10
CA GLY A 87 -12.25 -3.55 -7.37
C GLY A 87 -13.20 -3.51 -8.58
N TRP A 88 -14.37 -4.16 -8.48
CA TRP A 88 -15.41 -4.06 -9.51
C TRP A 88 -15.89 -2.62 -9.70
N TYR A 89 -16.14 -1.90 -8.59
CA TYR A 89 -16.56 -0.51 -8.62
C TYR A 89 -15.50 0.37 -9.30
N MET A 90 -14.21 0.18 -9.00
CA MET A 90 -13.10 0.90 -9.66
C MET A 90 -13.14 0.74 -11.17
N VAL A 91 -13.27 -0.49 -11.68
CA VAL A 91 -13.31 -0.77 -13.12
C VAL A 91 -14.54 -0.16 -13.77
N LYS A 92 -15.74 -0.47 -13.25
CA LYS A 92 -17.01 0.05 -13.80
C LYS A 92 -16.98 1.58 -13.92
N SER A 93 -16.51 2.22 -12.86
CA SER A 93 -16.52 3.67 -12.75
C SER A 93 -15.46 4.39 -13.59
N GLY A 94 -14.46 3.67 -14.11
CA GLY A 94 -13.49 4.17 -15.09
C GLY A 94 -13.99 4.06 -16.53
N LEU A 95 -15.06 3.29 -16.77
CA LEU A 95 -15.67 3.08 -18.09
C LEU A 95 -16.89 4.00 -18.34
N GLU A 96 -17.36 4.73 -17.33
CA GLU A 96 -18.49 5.65 -17.46
C GLU A 96 -18.03 6.99 -18.07
N ASP A 97 -18.86 7.58 -18.95
CA ASP A 97 -18.67 8.84 -19.69
C ASP A 97 -18.57 10.09 -18.78
N ARG A 98 -17.55 10.12 -17.93
CA ARG A 98 -17.23 11.27 -17.06
C ARG A 98 -16.22 12.22 -17.69
N PHE A 99 -15.52 11.81 -18.74
CA PHE A 99 -14.49 12.60 -19.41
C PHE A 99 -15.16 13.53 -20.43
N LYS A 100 -15.84 14.57 -19.92
CA LYS A 100 -16.59 15.54 -20.75
C LYS A 100 -15.76 16.79 -21.03
N ASP A 101 -14.74 17.05 -20.22
CA ASP A 101 -13.82 18.16 -20.41
C ASP A 101 -12.57 17.67 -21.19
N PRO A 102 -12.02 18.45 -22.14
CA PRO A 102 -10.77 18.11 -22.84
C PRO A 102 -9.57 17.84 -21.91
N SER A 103 -9.64 18.30 -20.66
CA SER A 103 -8.63 18.08 -19.62
C SER A 103 -8.85 16.82 -18.76
N ASP A 104 -9.98 16.12 -18.96
CA ASP A 104 -10.32 14.92 -18.21
C ASP A 104 -9.52 13.70 -18.71
N VAL A 105 -8.63 13.18 -17.87
CA VAL A 105 -7.83 11.99 -18.19
C VAL A 105 -8.62 10.72 -17.85
N PRO A 106 -8.73 9.72 -18.74
CA PRO A 106 -9.30 8.41 -18.45
C PRO A 106 -8.54 7.67 -17.37
N ARG A 107 -8.89 7.88 -16.10
CA ARG A 107 -8.22 7.23 -14.96
C ARG A 107 -9.17 6.90 -13.83
N VAL A 108 -8.80 5.88 -13.08
CA VAL A 108 -9.48 5.55 -11.82
C VAL A 108 -9.21 6.67 -10.82
N SER A 109 -10.27 7.25 -10.25
CA SER A 109 -10.14 8.26 -9.20
C SER A 109 -9.16 7.84 -8.11
N GLN A 110 -8.27 8.78 -7.75
CA GLN A 110 -7.27 8.64 -6.69
C GLN A 110 -7.88 8.20 -5.36
N TYR A 111 -9.12 8.63 -5.05
CA TYR A 111 -9.84 8.18 -3.85
C TYR A 111 -10.11 6.68 -3.90
N ARG A 112 -10.59 6.17 -5.05
CA ARG A 112 -10.90 4.74 -5.20
C ARG A 112 -9.63 3.90 -5.16
N LEU A 113 -8.56 4.38 -5.80
CA LEU A 113 -7.25 3.73 -5.76
C LEU A 113 -6.70 3.65 -4.33
N MET A 114 -6.73 4.77 -3.59
CA MET A 114 -6.32 4.82 -2.19
C MET A 114 -7.16 3.89 -1.31
N SER A 115 -8.49 3.91 -1.45
CA SER A 115 -9.38 3.04 -0.68
C SER A 115 -9.11 1.56 -0.96
N HIS A 116 -8.88 1.19 -2.23
CA HIS A 116 -8.62 -0.20 -2.61
C HIS A 116 -7.26 -0.69 -2.12
N LEU A 117 -6.21 0.13 -2.26
CA LEU A 117 -4.89 -0.20 -1.72
C LEU A 117 -4.94 -0.28 -0.19
N GLY A 118 -5.60 0.68 0.46
CA GLY A 118 -5.70 0.73 1.91
C GLY A 118 -6.42 -0.49 2.49
N MET A 119 -7.52 -0.91 1.87
CA MET A 119 -8.24 -2.11 2.30
C MET A 119 -7.44 -3.39 2.01
N ALA A 120 -6.71 -3.45 0.89
CA ALA A 120 -5.76 -4.54 0.63
C ALA A 120 -4.69 -4.64 1.72
N PHE A 121 -4.13 -3.50 2.14
CA PHE A 121 -3.10 -3.44 3.17
C PHE A 121 -3.66 -3.80 4.56
N ILE A 122 -4.90 -3.42 4.88
CA ILE A 122 -5.59 -3.84 6.11
C ILE A 122 -5.79 -5.36 6.11
N LEU A 123 -6.31 -5.91 5.00
CA LEU A 123 -6.54 -7.35 4.85
C LEU A 123 -5.22 -8.13 4.97
N TYR A 124 -4.17 -7.68 4.27
CA TYR A 124 -2.82 -8.22 4.38
C TYR A 124 -2.31 -8.18 5.82
N SER A 125 -2.48 -7.05 6.51
CA SER A 125 -2.02 -6.87 7.89
C SER A 125 -2.69 -7.84 8.85
N LEU A 126 -3.98 -8.11 8.65
CA LEU A 126 -4.74 -9.09 9.43
C LEU A 126 -4.25 -10.51 9.14
N PHE A 127 -4.03 -10.87 7.86
CA PHE A 127 -3.50 -12.18 7.52
C PHE A 127 -2.10 -12.41 8.08
N LEU A 128 -1.20 -11.44 7.91
CA LEU A 128 0.14 -11.52 8.45
C LEU A 128 0.12 -11.66 9.97
N TRP A 129 -0.68 -10.85 10.67
CA TRP A 129 -0.79 -10.96 12.13
C TRP A 129 -1.29 -12.33 12.59
N ASN A 130 -2.30 -12.89 11.90
CA ASN A 130 -2.82 -14.23 12.20
C ASN A 130 -1.81 -15.33 11.89
N ALA A 131 -1.10 -15.23 10.76
CA ALA A 131 -0.05 -16.15 10.40
C ALA A 131 1.04 -16.15 11.49
N LEU A 132 1.53 -14.98 11.88
CA LEU A 132 2.52 -14.84 12.96
C LEU A 132 1.99 -15.36 14.31
N ASP A 133 0.71 -15.19 14.63
CA ASP A 133 0.12 -15.78 15.84
C ASP A 133 0.21 -17.32 15.87
N VAL A 134 0.13 -17.98 14.71
CA VAL A 134 0.10 -19.45 14.58
C VAL A 134 1.47 -20.04 14.30
N THR A 135 2.21 -19.50 13.31
CA THR A 135 3.46 -20.08 12.80
C THR A 135 4.70 -19.49 13.46
N TYR A 136 4.62 -18.28 14.00
CA TYR A 136 5.76 -17.59 14.59
C TYR A 136 5.42 -16.80 15.87
N PRO A 137 4.92 -17.45 16.93
CA PRO A 137 4.40 -16.77 18.11
C PRO A 137 5.43 -15.83 18.75
N ALA A 138 4.98 -14.66 19.19
CA ALA A 138 5.84 -13.63 19.79
C ALA A 138 6.54 -14.11 21.06
N GLN A 139 7.80 -13.71 21.25
CA GLN A 139 8.56 -14.06 22.44
C GLN A 139 8.03 -13.33 23.69
N LYS A 140 7.97 -14.06 24.81
CA LYS A 140 7.64 -13.47 26.11
C LYS A 140 8.93 -12.97 26.78
N LEU A 141 8.83 -11.83 27.45
CA LEU A 141 9.85 -11.31 28.35
C LEU A 141 9.49 -11.66 29.79
N LYS A 142 10.50 -12.05 30.58
CA LYS A 142 10.33 -12.32 32.02
C LYS A 142 10.03 -11.05 32.81
N GLN A 143 10.66 -9.93 32.45
CA GLN A 143 10.49 -8.63 33.11
C GLN A 143 10.18 -7.56 32.07
N VAL A 144 9.11 -6.81 32.29
CA VAL A 144 8.67 -5.72 31.41
C VAL A 144 9.02 -4.38 32.06
N THR A 145 9.87 -3.60 31.41
CA THR A 145 10.27 -2.26 31.89
C THR A 145 9.29 -1.18 31.39
N ALA A 146 9.22 -0.05 32.10
CA ALA A 146 8.42 1.10 31.66
C ALA A 146 8.87 1.63 30.29
N GLN A 147 10.17 1.57 30.00
CA GLN A 147 10.72 1.97 28.70
C GLN A 147 10.31 1.01 27.58
N ALA A 148 10.22 -0.30 27.84
CA ALA A 148 9.72 -1.27 26.87
C ALA A 148 8.24 -1.00 26.50
N LEU A 149 7.42 -0.55 27.46
CA LEU A 149 6.03 -0.14 27.19
C LEU A 149 5.95 1.14 26.33
N LYS A 150 6.82 2.14 26.60
CA LYS A 150 6.93 3.34 25.75
C LYS A 150 7.36 2.98 24.33
N TYR A 151 8.33 2.08 24.19
CA TYR A 151 8.80 1.57 22.91
C TYR A 151 7.71 0.82 22.15
N ARG A 152 6.89 0.01 22.82
CA ARG A 152 5.72 -0.62 22.19
C ARG A 152 4.73 0.41 21.64
N LYS A 153 4.42 1.48 22.40
CA LYS A 153 3.56 2.57 21.92
C LYS A 153 4.19 3.24 20.69
N PHE A 154 5.50 3.51 20.75
CA PHE A 154 6.25 4.08 19.65
C PHE A 154 6.21 3.19 18.39
N ALA A 155 6.43 1.88 18.52
CA ALA A 155 6.34 0.94 17.39
C ALA A 155 4.95 0.95 16.73
N HIS A 156 3.86 1.08 17.50
CA HIS A 156 2.52 1.22 16.95
C HIS A 156 2.30 2.56 16.24
N ILE A 157 2.88 3.65 16.74
CA ILE A 157 2.87 4.96 16.07
C ILE A 157 3.64 4.85 14.74
N THR A 158 4.85 4.31 14.75
CA THR A 158 5.66 4.09 13.54
C THR A 158 4.90 3.26 12.50
N LYS A 159 4.28 2.15 12.92
CA LYS A 159 3.44 1.33 12.03
C LYS A 159 2.28 2.13 11.42
N GLY A 160 1.57 2.93 12.24
CA GLY A 160 0.49 3.79 11.76
C GLY A 160 0.97 4.81 10.72
N TRP A 161 2.15 5.38 10.95
CA TRP A 161 2.77 6.32 10.02
C TRP A 161 3.19 5.67 8.71
N VAL A 162 3.83 4.50 8.75
CA VAL A 162 4.15 3.71 7.55
C VAL A 162 2.90 3.41 6.73
N PHE A 163 1.81 3.01 7.38
CA PHE A 163 0.53 2.77 6.71
C PHE A 163 -0.04 4.05 6.08
N LEU A 164 -0.03 5.17 6.80
CA LEU A 164 -0.49 6.46 6.28
C LEU A 164 0.36 6.92 5.08
N THR A 165 1.69 6.79 5.15
CA THR A 165 2.58 7.10 4.03
C THR A 165 2.25 6.24 2.82
N ALA A 166 1.95 4.95 2.99
CA ALA A 166 1.51 4.08 1.89
C ALA A 166 0.20 4.56 1.24
N LEU A 167 -0.79 5.00 2.04
CA LEU A 167 -2.04 5.56 1.52
C LEU A 167 -1.81 6.85 0.72
N SER A 168 -0.99 7.76 1.24
CA SER A 168 -0.63 8.99 0.51
C SER A 168 0.08 8.69 -0.82
N GLY A 169 0.86 7.61 -0.90
CA GLY A 169 1.47 7.15 -2.14
C GLY A 169 0.44 6.71 -3.20
N ALA A 170 -0.70 6.16 -2.77
CA ALA A 170 -1.80 5.84 -3.69
C ALA A 170 -2.46 7.10 -4.27
N LEU A 171 -2.53 8.19 -3.50
CA LEU A 171 -2.98 9.49 -4.01
C LEU A 171 -1.98 10.05 -5.04
N VAL A 172 -0.68 9.94 -4.75
CA VAL A 172 0.38 10.35 -5.70
C VAL A 172 0.27 9.59 -7.01
N ALA A 173 0.09 8.26 -6.95
CA ALA A 173 -0.08 7.43 -8.13
C ALA A 173 -1.38 7.75 -8.89
N GLY A 174 -2.49 7.97 -8.19
CA GLY A 174 -3.79 8.24 -8.81
C GLY A 174 -3.91 9.60 -9.47
N LEU A 175 -3.07 10.57 -9.08
CA LEU A 175 -3.02 11.92 -9.65
C LEU A 175 -1.86 12.10 -10.65
N ASP A 176 -1.07 11.04 -10.92
CA ASP A 176 0.21 11.14 -11.63
C ASP A 176 1.16 12.20 -11.02
N ALA A 177 1.01 12.47 -9.71
CA ALA A 177 1.70 13.55 -9.02
C ALA A 177 3.22 13.33 -8.93
N GLY A 178 3.69 12.11 -9.22
CA GLY A 178 5.11 11.79 -9.35
C GLY A 178 5.81 12.54 -10.49
N LEU A 179 5.06 13.07 -11.47
CA LEU A 179 5.57 13.78 -12.65
C LEU A 179 5.56 15.32 -12.51
N VAL A 180 5.16 15.85 -11.35
CA VAL A 180 5.00 17.31 -11.17
C VAL A 180 6.34 17.99 -10.90
N TYR A 181 7.00 17.65 -9.79
CA TYR A 181 8.34 18.18 -9.46
C TYR A 181 9.40 17.08 -9.39
N ASN A 182 10.16 16.83 -10.44
CA ASN A 182 11.16 15.73 -10.49
C ASN A 182 12.54 16.12 -9.94
N SER A 183 12.58 16.89 -8.86
CA SER A 183 13.80 17.28 -8.12
C SER A 183 13.68 16.93 -6.64
N PHE A 184 14.81 16.77 -5.96
CA PHE A 184 14.88 16.45 -4.53
C PHE A 184 16.14 17.08 -3.90
N PRO A 185 16.10 17.60 -2.67
CA PRO A 185 14.95 17.64 -1.75
C PRO A 185 13.97 18.78 -2.02
N LYS A 186 14.37 19.76 -2.86
CA LYS A 186 13.53 20.89 -3.25
C LYS A 186 12.50 20.50 -4.31
N PHE A 187 11.49 21.34 -4.45
CA PHE A 187 10.52 21.34 -5.52
C PHE A 187 10.95 22.41 -6.54
N ALA A 188 11.76 21.98 -7.50
CA ALA A 188 12.56 22.82 -8.39
C ALA A 188 13.50 23.74 -7.58
N ASP A 189 13.35 25.05 -7.72
CA ASP A 189 14.12 26.07 -7.02
C ASP A 189 13.63 26.33 -5.58
N ARG A 190 12.45 25.82 -5.20
CA ARG A 190 11.74 26.18 -3.96
C ARG A 190 11.66 25.02 -2.95
N TRP A 191 11.59 25.36 -1.67
CA TRP A 191 11.31 24.38 -0.62
C TRP A 191 9.82 24.05 -0.49
N ILE A 192 8.97 25.07 -0.68
CA ILE A 192 7.51 24.94 -0.69
C ILE A 192 7.04 25.51 -2.03
N PRO A 193 6.38 24.70 -2.88
CA PRO A 193 5.78 25.19 -4.12
C PRO A 193 4.73 26.27 -3.84
N SER A 194 4.57 27.24 -4.75
CA SER A 194 3.60 28.34 -4.58
C SER A 194 2.15 27.91 -4.82
N ASP A 195 1.95 26.79 -5.50
CA ASP A 195 0.67 26.25 -5.94
C ASP A 195 0.08 25.21 -4.97
N ILE A 196 0.67 25.01 -3.78
CA ILE A 196 0.16 24.03 -2.78
C ILE A 196 -1.26 24.31 -2.26
N LEU A 197 -1.79 25.51 -2.48
CA LEU A 197 -3.15 25.92 -2.09
C LEU A 197 -3.94 26.48 -3.28
N ALA A 198 -3.58 26.10 -4.51
CA ALA A 198 -4.21 26.61 -5.73
C ALA A 198 -5.71 26.25 -5.84
N PHE A 199 -6.17 25.18 -5.20
CA PHE A 199 -7.55 24.70 -5.34
C PHE A 199 -8.45 25.27 -4.23
N SER A 200 -9.72 25.51 -4.56
CA SER A 200 -10.76 25.93 -3.61
C SER A 200 -11.90 24.90 -3.55
N PRO A 201 -12.46 24.58 -2.36
CA PRO A 201 -11.96 24.98 -1.04
C PRO A 201 -10.58 24.40 -0.70
N ALA A 202 -9.87 25.04 0.23
CA ALA A 202 -8.48 24.71 0.58
C ALA A 202 -8.25 23.23 0.89
N LEU A 203 -9.25 22.54 1.48
CA LEU A 203 -9.17 21.12 1.82
C LEU A 203 -8.97 20.21 0.61
N ARG A 204 -9.43 20.61 -0.59
CA ARG A 204 -9.26 19.82 -1.82
C ARG A 204 -7.79 19.65 -2.19
N ASN A 205 -6.92 20.59 -1.82
CA ASN A 205 -5.50 20.52 -2.15
C ASN A 205 -4.85 19.25 -1.62
N PHE A 206 -5.17 18.84 -0.39
CA PHE A 206 -4.58 17.66 0.26
C PHE A 206 -4.90 16.32 -0.43
N THR A 207 -5.87 16.29 -1.36
CA THR A 207 -6.31 15.04 -2.02
C THR A 207 -6.46 15.14 -3.53
N GLU A 208 -6.49 16.33 -4.10
CA GLU A 208 -6.77 16.57 -5.52
C GLU A 208 -5.72 17.44 -6.19
N ASN A 209 -4.96 18.25 -5.43
CA ASN A 209 -3.86 19.03 -5.99
C ASN A 209 -2.61 18.16 -6.06
N PRO A 210 -2.10 17.83 -7.27
CA PRO A 210 -0.95 16.95 -7.44
C PRO A 210 0.29 17.46 -6.70
N THR A 211 0.52 18.78 -6.70
CA THR A 211 1.67 19.39 -6.00
C THR A 211 1.60 19.17 -4.50
N THR A 212 0.45 19.43 -3.89
CA THR A 212 0.25 19.27 -2.44
C THR A 212 0.33 17.81 -2.03
N VAL A 213 -0.31 16.92 -2.79
CA VAL A 213 -0.25 15.47 -2.55
C VAL A 213 1.19 14.94 -2.65
N GLN A 214 1.95 15.41 -3.65
CA GLN A 214 3.36 15.08 -3.78
C GLN A 214 4.18 15.62 -2.59
N PHE A 215 3.91 16.85 -2.17
CA PHE A 215 4.54 17.48 -1.01
C PHE A 215 4.29 16.69 0.28
N ASP A 216 3.02 16.45 0.60
CA ASP A 216 2.60 15.72 1.79
C ASP A 216 3.21 14.32 1.84
N HIS A 217 3.22 13.61 0.70
CA HIS A 217 3.82 12.27 0.63
C HIS A 217 5.31 12.29 0.96
N ARG A 218 6.08 13.27 0.48
CA ARG A 218 7.52 13.40 0.80
C ARG A 218 7.75 13.68 2.28
N ILE A 219 6.92 14.53 2.88
CA ILE A 219 6.97 14.84 4.32
C ILE A 219 6.64 13.58 5.14
N LEU A 220 5.54 12.89 4.81
CA LEU A 220 5.15 11.63 5.43
C LEU A 220 6.24 10.56 5.31
N GLY A 221 6.87 10.44 4.14
CA GLY A 221 8.01 9.54 3.90
C GLY A 221 9.22 9.88 4.78
N THR A 222 9.57 11.16 4.90
CA THR A 222 10.68 11.63 5.73
C THR A 222 10.42 11.36 7.22
N VAL A 223 9.21 11.61 7.69
CA VAL A 223 8.84 11.32 9.09
C VAL A 223 8.81 9.81 9.34
N ALA A 224 8.28 9.01 8.42
CA ALA A 224 8.30 7.55 8.53
C ALA A 224 9.73 7.00 8.60
N LEU A 225 10.66 7.52 7.80
CA LEU A 225 12.09 7.18 7.86
C LEU A 225 12.70 7.53 9.23
N GLY A 226 12.42 8.74 9.73
CA GLY A 226 12.89 9.17 11.06
C GLY A 226 12.36 8.29 12.18
N LEU A 227 11.07 7.93 12.14
CA LEU A 227 10.44 7.03 13.12
C LEU A 227 11.01 5.61 13.04
N ALA A 228 11.21 5.05 11.84
CA ALA A 228 11.78 3.72 11.64
C ALA A 228 13.25 3.65 12.08
N THR A 229 14.05 4.67 11.73
CA THR A 229 15.45 4.79 12.17
C THR A 229 15.54 4.93 13.69
N THR A 230 14.68 5.75 14.29
CA THR A 230 14.59 5.88 15.74
C THR A 230 14.18 4.57 16.40
N ALA A 231 13.23 3.81 15.82
CA ALA A 231 12.84 2.50 16.33
C ALA A 231 14.02 1.52 16.32
N MET A 232 14.82 1.53 15.26
CA MET A 232 16.03 0.70 15.12
C MET A 232 17.12 1.06 16.13
N ILE A 233 17.40 2.36 16.34
CA ILE A 233 18.47 2.80 17.25
C ILE A 233 18.03 2.66 18.71
N TRP A 234 16.79 3.06 19.03
CA TRP A 234 16.28 3.03 20.39
C TRP A 234 16.12 1.59 20.91
N SER A 235 15.78 0.63 20.04
CA SER A 235 15.65 -0.78 20.45
C SER A 235 16.92 -1.29 21.14
N ARG A 236 18.11 -0.92 20.63
CA ARG A 236 19.43 -1.34 21.15
C ARG A 236 19.72 -0.90 22.58
N ARG A 237 18.99 0.11 23.08
CA ARG A 237 19.15 0.64 24.45
C ARG A 237 18.14 0.06 25.44
N LEU A 238 17.33 -0.92 25.02
CA LEU A 238 16.20 -1.44 25.78
C LEU A 238 16.31 -2.94 25.97
N MET A 239 15.65 -3.44 27.03
CA MET A 239 15.39 -4.86 27.23
C MET A 239 14.13 -5.26 26.45
N LEU A 240 14.32 -5.86 25.28
CA LEU A 240 13.27 -6.31 24.37
C LEU A 240 13.41 -7.82 24.09
N PRO A 241 12.38 -8.49 23.55
CA PRO A 241 12.56 -9.87 23.11
C PRO A 241 13.60 -9.93 21.97
N PRO A 242 14.47 -10.95 21.90
CA PRO A 242 15.53 -11.04 20.91
C PRO A 242 15.07 -10.79 19.46
N ARG A 243 13.90 -11.30 19.07
CA ARG A 243 13.36 -11.10 17.72
C ARG A 243 12.91 -9.66 17.43
N ALA A 244 12.59 -8.87 18.45
CA ALA A 244 12.22 -7.48 18.26
C ALA A 244 13.40 -6.62 17.76
N TYR A 245 14.65 -6.96 18.11
CA TYR A 245 15.83 -6.27 17.58
C TYR A 245 15.97 -6.51 16.07
N ASN A 246 15.78 -7.74 15.62
CA ASN A 246 15.81 -8.10 14.20
C ASN A 246 14.69 -7.41 13.42
N ALA A 247 13.47 -7.41 13.96
CA ALA A 247 12.34 -6.72 13.34
C ALA A 247 12.56 -5.20 13.26
N ALA A 248 13.13 -4.58 14.30
CA ALA A 248 13.44 -3.16 14.30
C ALA A 248 14.57 -2.81 13.30
N ALA A 249 15.61 -3.65 13.20
CA ALA A 249 16.67 -3.48 12.21
C ALA A 249 16.17 -3.66 10.78
N ALA A 250 15.35 -4.68 10.52
CA ALA A 250 14.72 -4.90 9.21
C ALA A 250 13.82 -3.73 8.80
N LEU A 251 13.00 -3.21 9.74
CA LEU A 251 12.18 -2.02 9.51
C LEU A 251 13.04 -0.80 9.16
N GLY A 252 14.10 -0.54 9.93
CA GLY A 252 15.01 0.58 9.67
C GLY A 252 15.71 0.47 8.31
N GLY A 253 16.30 -0.69 8.00
CA GLY A 253 16.97 -0.95 6.73
C GLY A 253 16.02 -0.82 5.52
N MET A 254 14.83 -1.42 5.62
CA MET A 254 13.82 -1.32 4.56
C MET A 254 13.31 0.11 4.40
N ALA A 255 13.16 0.89 5.48
CA ALA A 255 12.73 2.29 5.38
C ALA A 255 13.74 3.15 4.60
N TRP A 256 15.05 2.92 4.78
CA TRP A 256 16.08 3.59 3.98
C TRP A 256 16.02 3.18 2.51
N MET A 257 15.89 1.87 2.23
CA MET A 257 15.69 1.38 0.86
C MET A 257 14.43 1.99 0.23
N GLN A 258 13.35 2.09 1.00
CA GLN A 258 12.07 2.63 0.53
C GLN A 258 12.17 4.10 0.15
N VAL A 259 12.86 4.93 0.93
CA VAL A 259 13.13 6.33 0.58
C VAL A 259 14.03 6.42 -0.65
N GLY A 260 15.06 5.57 -0.74
CA GLY A 260 15.89 5.46 -1.95
C GLY A 260 15.06 5.15 -3.20
N LEU A 261 14.20 4.13 -3.15
CA LEU A 261 13.27 3.79 -4.23
C LEU A 261 12.34 4.94 -4.59
N GLY A 262 11.81 5.67 -3.59
CA GLY A 262 10.91 6.81 -3.82
C GLY A 262 11.62 7.97 -4.51
N ILE A 263 12.84 8.31 -4.07
CA ILE A 263 13.66 9.35 -4.69
C ILE A 263 14.07 8.92 -6.11
N SER A 264 14.48 7.67 -6.33
CA SER A 264 14.81 7.17 -7.68
C SER A 264 13.60 7.19 -8.61
N THR A 265 12.43 6.77 -8.14
CA THR A 265 11.17 6.84 -8.90
C THR A 265 10.86 8.28 -9.30
N LEU A 266 11.09 9.23 -8.39
CA LEU A 266 10.87 10.64 -8.64
C LEU A 266 11.86 11.22 -9.67
N LEU A 267 13.17 11.04 -9.47
CA LEU A 267 14.20 11.67 -10.31
C LEU A 267 14.23 11.09 -11.73
N LEU A 268 13.77 9.85 -11.90
CA LEU A 268 13.76 9.16 -13.20
C LEU A 268 12.38 9.23 -13.90
N TYR A 269 11.49 10.13 -13.48
CA TYR A 269 10.18 10.36 -14.10
C TYR A 269 9.26 9.13 -14.08
N VAL A 270 9.15 8.51 -12.91
CA VAL A 270 8.23 7.40 -12.60
C VAL A 270 8.34 6.20 -13.55
N PRO A 271 9.54 5.58 -13.75
CA PRO A 271 9.61 4.35 -14.52
C PRO A 271 8.77 3.26 -13.85
N THR A 272 7.93 2.57 -14.63
CA THR A 272 6.92 1.63 -14.11
C THR A 272 7.52 0.54 -13.21
N GLY A 273 8.71 0.02 -13.57
CA GLY A 273 9.44 -0.95 -12.74
C GLY A 273 9.86 -0.38 -11.37
N LEU A 274 10.39 0.85 -11.32
CA LEU A 274 10.76 1.50 -10.06
C LEU A 274 9.54 1.85 -9.22
N ALA A 275 8.47 2.35 -9.85
CA ALA A 275 7.21 2.63 -9.17
C ALA A 275 6.61 1.35 -8.54
N ALA A 276 6.63 0.23 -9.28
CA ALA A 276 6.18 -1.07 -8.77
C ALA A 276 7.05 -1.60 -7.63
N MET A 277 8.38 -1.45 -7.73
CA MET A 277 9.29 -1.79 -6.63
C MET A 277 9.05 -0.91 -5.41
N HIS A 278 8.82 0.39 -5.58
CA HIS A 278 8.51 1.31 -4.49
C HIS A 278 7.16 0.96 -3.82
N GLN A 279 6.13 0.61 -4.58
CA GLN A 279 4.84 0.17 -4.03
C GLN A 279 4.98 -1.17 -3.28
N SER A 280 5.73 -2.12 -3.84
CA SER A 280 6.00 -3.41 -3.18
C SER A 280 6.85 -3.25 -1.92
N GLY A 281 7.85 -2.38 -1.97
CA GLY A 281 8.69 -2.01 -0.82
C GLY A 281 7.90 -1.32 0.29
N SER A 282 6.85 -0.57 -0.05
CA SER A 282 5.94 0.01 0.94
C SER A 282 5.22 -1.07 1.75
N LEU A 283 4.69 -2.10 1.06
CA LEU A 283 4.07 -3.25 1.71
C LEU A 283 5.08 -3.98 2.60
N LEU A 284 6.31 -4.20 2.12
CA LEU A 284 7.36 -4.87 2.89
C LEU A 284 7.80 -4.04 4.11
N THR A 285 7.84 -2.72 3.99
CA THR A 285 8.10 -1.81 5.14
C THR A 285 6.99 -1.98 6.20
N LEU A 286 5.73 -2.04 5.76
CA LEU A 286 4.59 -2.31 6.64
C LEU A 286 4.68 -3.71 7.29
N THR A 287 5.10 -4.73 6.53
CA THR A 287 5.36 -6.09 7.04
C THR A 287 6.31 -6.08 8.22
N PHE A 288 7.45 -5.39 8.12
CA PHE A 288 8.41 -5.29 9.21
C PHE A 288 7.89 -4.48 10.41
N ALA A 289 7.10 -3.42 10.16
CA ALA A 289 6.45 -2.67 11.24
C ALA A 289 5.39 -3.49 11.98
N ILE A 290 4.67 -4.37 11.28
CA ILE A 290 3.72 -5.33 11.85
C ILE A 290 4.46 -6.40 12.65
N TRP A 291 5.54 -6.97 12.10
CA TRP A 291 6.35 -7.95 12.79
C TRP A 291 6.92 -7.39 14.10
N LEU A 292 7.48 -6.18 14.08
CA LEU A 292 7.95 -5.51 15.29
C LEU A 292 6.81 -5.32 16.31
N SER A 293 5.66 -4.82 15.86
CA SER A 293 4.48 -4.66 16.72
C SER A 293 3.99 -5.99 17.31
N HIS A 294 4.12 -7.09 16.56
CA HIS A 294 3.71 -8.42 16.99
C HIS A 294 4.64 -8.98 18.06
N GLU A 295 5.96 -8.89 17.90
CA GLU A 295 6.93 -9.33 18.91
C GLU A 295 6.73 -8.59 20.25
N LEU A 296 6.26 -7.34 20.19
CA LEU A 296 6.00 -6.52 21.38
C LEU A 296 4.61 -6.73 22.00
N LYS A 297 3.73 -7.55 21.41
CA LYS A 297 2.32 -7.66 21.83
C LYS A 297 2.11 -8.17 23.27
N HIS A 298 3.09 -8.91 23.80
CA HIS A 298 3.06 -9.46 25.15
C HIS A 298 3.64 -8.52 26.22
N LEU A 299 4.17 -7.35 25.81
CA LEU A 299 4.51 -6.28 26.73
C LEU A 299 3.22 -5.64 27.25
N LYS A 300 2.62 -6.28 28.25
CA LYS A 300 1.46 -5.77 28.98
C LYS A 300 1.95 -5.00 30.21
N LYS A 301 1.19 -3.98 30.58
CA LYS A 301 1.31 -3.33 31.89
C LYS A 301 1.02 -4.42 32.92
N LEU A 302 1.95 -4.70 33.84
CA LEU A 302 1.58 -5.41 35.06
C LEU A 302 0.46 -4.58 35.72
N PRO A 303 -0.64 -5.19 36.20
CA PRO A 303 -1.56 -4.47 37.07
C PRO A 303 -0.72 -3.88 38.21
N LYS A 304 -0.90 -2.58 38.47
CA LYS A 304 -0.33 -1.95 39.66
C LYS A 304 -0.95 -2.55 40.89
#